data_AF-A0A8H3UX14-F1
#
_entry.id   AF-A0A8H3UX14-F1
#
_cell.length_a   1.000
_cell.length_b   1.000
_cell.length_c   1.000
_cell.angle_alpha   90.00
_cell.angle_beta   90.00
_cell.angle_gamma   90.00
#
_symmetry.space_group_name_H-M   'P 1'
#
loop_
_entity.id
_entity.type
_entity.pdbx_description
1 polymer ?
#
loop_
_entity_poly.entity_id
_entity_poly.type
_entity_poly.pdbx_seq_one_letter_code
_entity_poly.pdbx_strand_id
1 'polypeptide(L)'
;MHIFAPPHGARRVVTTESGNPPSPRPRHRKRADSNDSASSSSPSPSDPTATGLLDRVRHKVNREGLREQHVANLTTLMHHMLLKGDFERAGRAWALLLRSGRLAKNIKTNAGYLSMDVTAHNRWGIGAELLLRNTREDTDQQTEDTHLSEEAFRAARDYYERLIVQYPVHHQRKGPSATNFYAAMFSLWIYEASQRCNFADAHSSSEDDSERLRAAKERELGDARVIASRLDDVIGAPPLDKNPELLQIRAMVALWLGTLQGGEAQETAFERAKGLLLRSRANGGVLWEGVEHIVEEDDW
;
A
#
# COMPACT_ATOMS: atom_id res chain seq x y z
N MET A 1 -1.79 -8.69 7.61
CA MET A 1 -3.23 -8.50 7.30
C MET A 1 -3.45 -9.01 5.89
N HIS A 2 -4.10 -10.16 5.80
CA HIS A 2 -4.25 -11.01 4.61
C HIS A 2 -4.98 -10.33 3.45
N ILE A 3 -4.53 -10.60 2.22
CA ILE A 3 -5.41 -10.73 1.04
C ILE A 3 -4.90 -11.89 0.19
N PHE A 4 -5.48 -13.06 0.39
CA PHE A 4 -5.57 -14.11 -0.61
C PHE A 4 -7.03 -14.57 -0.57
N ALA A 5 -7.75 -14.49 -1.68
CA ALA A 5 -9.16 -14.88 -1.78
C ALA A 5 -9.33 -15.84 -2.97
N PRO A 6 -9.99 -17.00 -2.79
CA PRO A 6 -10.51 -17.81 -3.88
C PRO A 6 -11.99 -17.49 -4.18
N PRO A 7 -12.53 -17.99 -5.32
CA PRO A 7 -13.65 -17.38 -6.03
C PRO A 7 -15.04 -17.81 -5.56
N HIS A 8 -16.00 -16.92 -5.80
CA HIS A 8 -17.42 -17.05 -5.51
C HIS A 8 -18.16 -18.06 -6.41
N GLY A 9 -19.13 -18.76 -5.81
CA GLY A 9 -20.25 -19.35 -6.52
C GLY A 9 -21.33 -19.90 -5.60
N ALA A 10 -22.42 -19.15 -5.39
CA ALA A 10 -23.81 -19.64 -5.42
C ALA A 10 -24.80 -18.58 -4.88
N ARG A 11 -25.75 -18.21 -5.76
CA ARG A 11 -26.94 -17.40 -5.51
C ARG A 11 -27.80 -17.95 -4.37
N ARG A 12 -28.43 -17.05 -3.61
CA ARG A 12 -29.81 -17.25 -3.15
C ARG A 12 -30.59 -15.93 -3.11
N VAL A 13 -31.73 -15.96 -3.79
CA VAL A 13 -32.76 -14.91 -3.86
C VAL A 13 -33.59 -14.96 -2.59
N VAL A 14 -33.84 -13.81 -1.96
CA VAL A 14 -34.98 -13.62 -1.05
C VAL A 14 -35.59 -12.24 -1.31
N THR A 15 -36.84 -12.27 -1.76
CA THR A 15 -37.78 -11.17 -1.85
C THR A 15 -38.38 -10.87 -0.47
N THR A 16 -38.49 -9.60 -0.07
CA THR A 16 -39.62 -9.11 0.74
C THR A 16 -39.77 -7.59 0.59
N GLU A 17 -41.04 -7.19 0.58
CA GLU A 17 -41.56 -5.87 0.26
C GLU A 17 -41.60 -4.88 1.45
N SER A 18 -41.81 -3.61 1.08
CA SER A 18 -42.74 -2.66 1.73
C SER A 18 -42.32 -1.95 3.03
N GLY A 19 -42.37 -0.60 2.97
CA GLY A 19 -42.61 0.23 4.15
C GLY A 19 -41.83 1.56 4.18
N ASN A 20 -42.27 2.56 3.41
CA ASN A 20 -41.86 3.97 3.57
C ASN A 20 -42.77 4.63 4.63
N PRO A 21 -42.29 5.54 5.52
CA PRO A 21 -42.65 6.97 5.39
C PRO A 21 -41.64 7.94 6.10
N PRO A 22 -41.93 9.25 6.32
CA PRO A 22 -41.73 10.34 5.37
C PRO A 22 -40.79 11.47 5.90
N SER A 23 -40.37 12.35 5.00
CA SER A 23 -39.52 13.53 5.24
C SER A 23 -40.24 14.68 5.98
N PRO A 24 -39.55 15.46 6.85
CA PRO A 24 -40.10 16.70 7.38
C PRO A 24 -39.67 17.93 6.55
N ARG A 25 -40.67 18.74 6.16
CA ARG A 25 -40.56 20.08 5.55
C ARG A 25 -40.58 21.19 6.62
N PRO A 26 -40.20 22.44 6.27
CA PRO A 26 -39.65 23.42 7.21
C PRO A 26 -40.75 24.24 7.92
N ARG A 27 -40.48 24.63 9.18
CA ARG A 27 -41.35 25.52 9.96
C ARG A 27 -40.95 26.99 9.78
N HIS A 28 -41.83 27.73 9.12
CA HIS A 28 -41.97 29.18 9.26
C HIS A 28 -42.27 29.55 10.72
N ARG A 29 -41.58 30.56 11.27
CA ARG A 29 -42.02 31.26 12.49
C ARG A 29 -42.15 32.76 12.21
N LYS A 30 -43.25 33.30 12.70
CA LYS A 30 -43.80 34.64 12.46
C LYS A 30 -43.02 35.75 13.18
N ARG A 31 -43.08 36.93 12.56
CA ARG A 31 -42.92 38.27 13.12
C ARG A 31 -43.57 38.41 14.50
N ALA A 32 -42.87 39.11 15.39
CA ALA A 32 -43.48 39.91 16.46
C ALA A 32 -42.77 41.27 16.45
N ASP A 33 -43.57 42.32 16.25
CA ASP A 33 -43.20 43.71 16.44
C ASP A 33 -43.16 44.01 17.94
N SER A 34 -42.11 44.69 18.39
CA SER A 34 -42.17 45.54 19.58
C SER A 34 -41.07 46.59 19.49
N ASN A 35 -41.50 47.82 19.26
CA ASN A 35 -40.73 49.05 19.44
C ASN A 35 -40.17 49.09 20.87
N ASP A 36 -38.88 49.39 21.00
CA ASP A 36 -38.42 50.21 22.11
C ASP A 36 -37.28 51.13 21.64
N SER A 37 -37.45 52.39 22.00
CA SER A 37 -36.61 53.51 21.60
C SER A 37 -35.44 53.63 22.57
N ALA A 38 -34.20 53.63 22.10
CA ALA A 38 -33.08 54.18 22.85
C ALA A 38 -31.90 54.55 21.94
N SER A 39 -31.70 55.86 21.82
CA SER A 39 -30.42 56.56 21.68
C SER A 39 -29.44 56.11 20.58
N SER A 40 -29.39 56.97 19.56
CA SER A 40 -28.22 57.25 18.73
C SER A 40 -26.91 57.31 19.53
N SER A 41 -26.03 56.36 19.26
CA SER A 41 -24.59 56.52 19.48
C SER A 41 -23.88 56.10 18.20
N SER A 42 -23.30 57.09 17.54
CA SER A 42 -22.45 56.95 16.36
C SER A 42 -21.33 55.94 16.63
N PRO A 43 -21.00 55.02 15.69
CA PRO A 43 -19.82 54.19 15.87
C PRO A 43 -18.58 55.04 15.56
N SER A 44 -17.82 55.36 16.61
CA SER A 44 -16.46 55.88 16.50
C SER A 44 -15.59 54.91 15.68
N PRO A 45 -14.63 55.39 14.88
CA PRO A 45 -13.80 54.55 14.03
C PRO A 45 -12.81 53.78 14.92
N SER A 46 -13.17 52.55 15.27
CA SER A 46 -12.28 51.62 15.96
C SER A 46 -11.19 51.10 15.02
N ASP A 47 -10.01 50.93 15.60
CA ASP A 47 -8.73 50.66 14.94
C ASP A 47 -8.78 49.67 13.77
N PRO A 48 -8.17 50.00 12.61
CA PRO A 48 -8.15 49.14 11.41
C PRO A 48 -7.32 47.85 11.57
N THR A 49 -6.68 47.63 12.71
CA THR A 49 -5.76 46.50 12.96
C THR A 49 -6.46 45.27 13.54
N ALA A 50 -7.52 45.43 14.33
CA ALA A 50 -8.20 44.30 15.00
C ALA A 50 -9.20 43.57 14.08
N THR A 51 -9.97 44.30 13.28
CA THR A 51 -10.92 43.74 12.31
C THR A 51 -10.22 43.03 11.16
N GLY A 52 -9.12 43.59 10.65
CA GLY A 52 -8.31 42.96 9.60
C GLY A 52 -7.60 41.68 10.03
N LEU A 53 -7.29 41.54 11.33
CA LEU A 53 -6.68 40.33 11.88
C LEU A 53 -7.69 39.19 11.98
N LEU A 54 -8.91 39.47 12.47
CA LEU A 54 -9.98 38.48 12.54
C LEU A 54 -10.42 38.00 11.17
N ASP A 55 -10.49 38.90 10.18
CA ASP A 55 -10.87 38.55 8.82
C ASP A 55 -9.78 37.73 8.11
N ARG A 56 -8.49 38.05 8.34
CA ARG A 56 -7.36 37.19 7.92
C ARG A 56 -7.42 35.80 8.52
N VAL A 57 -7.73 35.69 9.82
CA VAL A 57 -7.84 34.41 10.52
C VAL A 57 -9.01 33.60 9.96
N ARG A 58 -10.17 34.22 9.75
CA ARG A 58 -11.35 33.58 9.13
C ARG A 58 -11.07 33.11 7.70
N HIS A 59 -10.45 33.94 6.86
CA HIS A 59 -10.07 33.55 5.50
C HIS A 59 -9.06 32.41 5.48
N LYS A 60 -8.13 32.36 6.45
CA LYS A 60 -7.18 31.26 6.57
C LYS A 60 -7.86 29.95 6.95
N VAL A 61 -8.76 29.96 7.93
CA VAL A 61 -9.54 28.78 8.36
C VAL A 61 -10.42 28.26 7.22
N ASN A 62 -11.08 29.14 6.47
CA ASN A 62 -11.88 28.74 5.30
C ASN A 62 -11.02 28.09 4.20
N ARG A 63 -9.78 28.57 4.00
CA ARG A 63 -8.84 27.98 3.02
C ARG A 63 -8.28 26.64 3.48
N GLU A 64 -8.07 26.46 4.78
CA GLU A 64 -7.67 25.17 5.37
C GLU A 64 -8.80 24.13 5.23
N GLY A 65 -10.04 24.50 5.56
CA GLY A 65 -11.21 23.62 5.36
C GLY A 65 -11.47 23.24 3.91
N LEU A 66 -11.31 24.18 2.95
CA LEU A 66 -11.44 23.88 1.52
C LEU A 66 -10.37 22.90 1.02
N ARG A 67 -9.14 23.01 1.55
CA ARG A 67 -8.04 22.09 1.22
C ARG A 67 -8.30 20.70 1.76
N GLU A 68 -8.75 20.59 3.01
CA GLU A 68 -9.14 19.32 3.62
C GLU A 68 -10.26 18.65 2.83
N GLN A 69 -11.29 19.41 2.43
CA GLN A 69 -12.37 18.93 1.56
C GLN A 69 -11.84 18.48 0.19
N HIS A 70 -10.90 19.23 -0.41
CA HIS A 70 -10.31 18.86 -1.69
C HIS A 70 -9.50 17.56 -1.61
N VAL A 71 -8.67 17.38 -0.57
CA VAL A 71 -7.92 16.14 -0.34
C VAL A 71 -8.87 14.98 -0.07
N ALA A 72 -9.93 15.18 0.72
CA ALA A 72 -10.94 14.17 0.97
C ALA A 72 -11.64 13.75 -0.34
N ASN A 73 -12.09 14.71 -1.14
CA ASN A 73 -12.74 14.46 -2.41
C ASN A 73 -11.82 13.73 -3.40
N LEU A 74 -10.56 14.17 -3.55
CA LEU A 74 -9.58 13.49 -4.41
C LEU A 74 -9.28 12.07 -3.92
N THR A 75 -9.20 11.85 -2.60
CA THR A 75 -9.02 10.53 -2.02
C THR A 75 -10.21 9.62 -2.34
N THR A 76 -11.44 10.10 -2.18
CA THR A 76 -12.65 9.34 -2.54
C THR A 76 -12.71 9.02 -4.02
N LEU A 77 -12.41 10.00 -4.88
CA LEU A 77 -12.37 9.79 -6.33
C LEU A 77 -11.30 8.76 -6.73
N MET A 78 -10.10 8.83 -6.13
CA MET A 78 -9.04 7.84 -6.34
C MET A 78 -9.54 6.43 -6.02
N HIS A 79 -10.10 6.19 -4.83
CA HIS A 79 -10.63 4.87 -4.47
C HIS A 79 -11.75 4.40 -5.40
N HIS A 80 -12.64 5.30 -5.80
CA HIS A 80 -13.71 4.98 -6.75
C HIS A 80 -13.16 4.56 -8.12
N MET A 81 -12.11 5.23 -8.62
CA MET A 81 -11.46 4.87 -9.88
C MET A 81 -10.71 3.54 -9.78
N LEU A 82 -10.07 3.25 -8.64
CA LEU A 82 -9.46 1.95 -8.37
C LEU A 82 -10.50 0.81 -8.39
N LEU A 83 -11.65 1.01 -7.75
CA LEU A 83 -12.75 0.02 -7.75
C LEU A 83 -13.35 -0.19 -9.15
N LYS A 84 -13.32 0.84 -10.00
CA LYS A 84 -13.75 0.75 -11.40
C LYS A 84 -12.70 0.16 -12.33
N GLY A 85 -11.47 -0.04 -11.87
CA GLY A 85 -10.34 -0.48 -12.71
C GLY A 85 -9.76 0.60 -13.62
N ASP A 86 -10.10 1.87 -13.42
CA ASP A 86 -9.56 2.99 -14.20
C ASP A 86 -8.27 3.50 -13.56
N PHE A 87 -7.17 2.78 -13.82
CA PHE A 87 -5.87 3.05 -13.20
C PHE A 87 -5.26 4.37 -13.69
N GLU A 88 -5.46 4.74 -14.96
CA GLU A 88 -4.97 6.00 -15.52
C GLU A 88 -5.53 7.23 -14.81
N ARG A 89 -6.85 7.28 -14.63
CA ARG A 89 -7.46 8.40 -13.90
C ARG A 89 -7.14 8.33 -12.42
N ALA A 90 -7.08 7.12 -11.83
CA ALA A 90 -6.63 6.95 -10.46
C ALA A 90 -5.22 7.51 -10.25
N GLY A 91 -4.32 7.30 -11.21
CA GLY A 91 -2.95 7.77 -11.14
C GLY A 91 -2.80 9.28 -11.27
N ARG A 92 -3.62 9.89 -12.13
CA ARG A 92 -3.72 11.35 -12.17
C ARG A 92 -4.24 11.93 -10.85
N ALA A 93 -5.28 11.34 -10.26
CA ALA A 93 -5.77 11.79 -8.95
C ALA A 93 -4.71 11.59 -7.84
N TRP A 94 -3.98 10.49 -7.85
CA TRP A 94 -2.86 10.24 -6.94
C TRP A 94 -1.74 11.28 -7.11
N ALA A 95 -1.36 11.61 -8.35
CA ALA A 95 -0.38 12.66 -8.61
C ALA A 95 -0.85 14.04 -8.12
N LEU A 96 -2.14 14.37 -8.26
CA LEU A 96 -2.73 15.59 -7.71
C LEU A 96 -2.70 15.59 -6.18
N LEU A 97 -3.01 14.45 -5.54
CA LEU A 97 -2.91 14.28 -4.09
C LEU A 97 -1.48 14.54 -3.57
N LEU A 98 -0.46 13.93 -4.18
CA LEU A 98 0.95 14.16 -3.83
C LEU A 98 1.40 15.62 -4.02
N ARG A 99 0.82 16.34 -4.99
CA ARG A 99 1.11 17.77 -5.23
C ARG A 99 0.36 18.69 -4.28
N SER A 100 -0.91 18.39 -3.99
CA SER A 100 -1.80 19.19 -3.15
C SER A 100 -1.27 19.42 -1.74
N GLY A 101 -0.46 18.50 -1.22
CA GLY A 101 0.08 18.62 0.12
C GLY A 101 1.41 19.39 0.24
N ARG A 102 2.15 19.63 -0.86
CA ARG A 102 3.48 20.28 -0.80
C ARG A 102 3.47 21.78 -0.45
N LEU A 103 2.32 22.37 -0.06
CA LEU A 103 2.15 23.83 -0.03
C LEU A 103 1.60 24.42 1.29
N ALA A 104 1.50 23.67 2.39
CA ALA A 104 0.90 24.18 3.63
C ALA A 104 1.68 23.80 4.89
N LYS A 105 2.29 24.76 5.60
CA LYS A 105 2.93 24.54 6.91
C LYS A 105 1.88 24.13 7.96
N ASN A 106 2.02 22.97 8.59
CA ASN A 106 1.17 22.58 9.72
C ASN A 106 1.52 23.45 10.95
N ILE A 107 0.53 24.14 11.51
CA ILE A 107 0.72 25.08 12.63
C ILE A 107 0.90 24.35 13.97
N LYS A 108 0.41 23.11 14.11
CA LYS A 108 0.40 22.39 15.39
C LYS A 108 1.64 21.55 15.65
N THR A 109 2.34 21.08 14.61
CA THR A 109 3.45 20.12 14.78
C THR A 109 4.84 20.72 14.50
N ASN A 110 4.93 21.96 13.98
CA ASN A 110 6.16 22.59 13.49
C ASN A 110 7.05 21.66 12.61
N ALA A 111 6.46 20.59 12.09
CA ALA A 111 7.01 19.72 11.08
C ALA A 111 6.44 20.20 9.74
N GLY A 112 7.32 20.41 8.76
CA GLY A 112 7.01 21.02 7.48
C GLY A 112 5.85 20.34 6.74
N TYR A 113 5.27 21.12 5.81
CA TYR A 113 4.32 20.77 4.74
C TYR A 113 3.31 19.64 5.02
N LEU A 114 2.02 19.97 4.95
CA LEU A 114 0.87 19.06 4.89
C LEU A 114 0.88 18.22 3.59
N SER A 115 2.05 17.74 3.16
CA SER A 115 2.22 16.75 2.10
C SER A 115 1.40 15.54 2.51
N MET A 116 0.56 15.04 1.61
CA MET A 116 -0.16 13.80 1.84
C MET A 116 0.83 12.78 2.41
N ASP A 117 0.59 12.34 3.64
CA ASP A 117 1.45 11.35 4.27
C ASP A 117 1.23 10.03 3.52
N VAL A 118 2.22 9.67 2.70
CA VAL A 118 2.23 8.44 1.90
C VAL A 118 2.27 7.22 2.82
N THR A 119 2.79 7.37 4.05
CA THR A 119 2.91 6.27 5.02
C THR A 119 1.60 5.97 5.73
N ALA A 120 0.66 6.91 5.78
CA ALA A 120 -0.64 6.68 6.40
C ALA A 120 -1.62 5.95 5.46
N HIS A 121 -2.52 5.16 6.06
CA HIS A 121 -3.60 4.41 5.38
C HIS A 121 -3.13 3.47 4.25
N ASN A 122 -1.94 2.88 4.36
CA ASN A 122 -1.36 2.00 3.33
C ASN A 122 -1.31 2.62 1.92
N ARG A 123 -1.33 3.95 1.84
CA ARG A 123 -1.28 4.68 0.56
C ARG A 123 0.03 4.45 -0.18
N TRP A 124 1.09 4.13 0.56
CA TRP A 124 2.36 3.70 -0.02
C TRP A 124 2.18 2.47 -0.92
N GLY A 125 1.36 1.49 -0.53
CA GLY A 125 1.05 0.32 -1.36
C GLY A 125 0.21 0.67 -2.59
N ILE A 126 -0.72 1.61 -2.46
CA ILE A 126 -1.53 2.11 -3.60
C ILE A 126 -0.63 2.74 -4.67
N GLY A 127 0.41 3.48 -4.27
CA GLY A 127 1.37 4.06 -5.21
C GLY A 127 2.12 2.99 -6.02
N ALA A 128 2.54 1.90 -5.39
CA ALA A 128 3.18 0.78 -6.09
C ALA A 128 2.18 0.06 -7.01
N GLU A 129 0.96 -0.19 -6.53
CA GLU A 129 -0.10 -0.85 -7.31
C GLU A 129 -0.48 -0.06 -8.56
N LEU A 130 -0.55 1.26 -8.42
CA LEU A 130 -0.77 2.14 -9.54
C LEU A 130 0.36 2.01 -10.56
N LEU A 131 1.63 2.02 -10.14
CA LEU A 131 2.76 1.84 -11.06
C LEU A 131 2.72 0.48 -11.78
N LEU A 132 2.28 -0.58 -11.10
CA LEU A 132 2.12 -1.91 -11.71
C LEU A 132 1.04 -1.92 -12.80
N ARG A 133 -0.02 -1.14 -12.63
CA ARG A 133 -1.20 -1.19 -13.51
C ARG A 133 -1.27 -0.06 -14.55
N ASN A 134 -0.58 1.06 -14.33
CA ASN A 134 -0.59 2.24 -15.19
C ASN A 134 0.41 2.16 -16.35
N THR A 135 1.22 1.09 -16.44
CA THR A 135 2.00 0.78 -17.65
C THR A 135 1.25 -0.19 -18.56
N ARG A 136 -0.07 -0.36 -18.37
CA ARG A 136 -0.94 -1.15 -19.26
C ARG A 136 -1.47 -0.31 -20.44
N GLU A 137 -0.76 0.73 -20.85
CA GLU A 137 -1.15 1.54 -22.01
C GLU A 137 -0.61 0.95 -23.33
N ASP A 138 -1.51 0.87 -24.31
CA ASP A 138 -1.30 0.70 -25.76
C ASP A 138 -1.02 -0.69 -26.37
N THR A 139 -1.55 -1.79 -25.81
CA THR A 139 -1.78 -2.99 -26.63
C THR A 139 -3.26 -3.27 -26.78
N ASP A 140 -3.80 -2.83 -27.91
CA ASP A 140 -5.18 -2.92 -28.36
C ASP A 140 -5.57 -4.37 -28.74
N GLN A 141 -5.29 -5.33 -27.85
CA GLN A 141 -5.67 -6.72 -28.02
C GLN A 141 -6.24 -7.26 -26.70
N GLN A 142 -7.50 -7.66 -26.79
CA GLN A 142 -8.22 -8.47 -25.83
C GLN A 142 -7.51 -9.83 -25.64
N THR A 143 -6.41 -9.82 -24.91
CA THR A 143 -5.97 -11.00 -24.16
C THR A 143 -6.23 -10.69 -22.71
N GLU A 144 -7.24 -11.36 -22.16
CA GLU A 144 -7.59 -11.51 -20.75
C GLU A 144 -6.45 -12.18 -19.96
N ASP A 145 -5.19 -11.93 -20.33
CA ASP A 145 -4.04 -12.53 -19.68
C ASP A 145 -3.36 -11.47 -18.80
N THR A 146 -3.26 -11.86 -17.55
CA THR A 146 -2.74 -11.19 -16.35
C THR A 146 -1.26 -10.80 -16.43
N HIS A 147 -0.81 -10.29 -17.57
CA HIS A 147 0.56 -9.85 -17.78
C HIS A 147 0.78 -8.45 -17.21
N LEU A 148 1.45 -8.39 -16.07
CA LEU A 148 2.07 -7.17 -15.58
C LEU A 148 3.42 -7.01 -16.30
N SER A 149 3.66 -5.83 -16.88
CA SER A 149 4.91 -5.55 -17.60
C SER A 149 6.11 -5.60 -16.66
N GLU A 150 7.24 -6.14 -17.12
CA GLU A 150 8.51 -6.12 -16.38
C GLU A 150 8.95 -4.69 -16.04
N GLU A 151 8.63 -3.71 -16.91
CA GLU A 151 8.88 -2.30 -16.65
C GLU A 151 8.04 -1.78 -15.48
N ALA A 152 6.79 -2.23 -15.37
CA ALA A 152 5.90 -1.89 -14.26
C ALA A 152 6.45 -2.36 -12.92
N PHE A 153 6.92 -3.61 -12.88
CA PHE A 153 7.55 -4.18 -11.70
C PHE A 153 8.83 -3.44 -11.31
N ARG A 154 9.65 -3.08 -12.29
CA ARG A 154 10.86 -2.26 -12.06
C ARG A 154 10.49 -0.89 -11.48
N ALA A 155 9.52 -0.20 -12.07
CA ALA A 155 9.06 1.10 -11.58
C ALA A 155 8.51 1.01 -10.14
N ALA A 156 7.76 -0.05 -9.83
CA ALA A 156 7.24 -0.31 -8.49
C ALA A 156 8.36 -0.64 -7.47
N ARG A 157 9.39 -1.39 -7.87
CA ARG A 157 10.58 -1.61 -7.03
C ARG A 157 11.32 -0.31 -6.74
N ASP A 158 11.62 0.48 -7.77
CA ASP A 158 12.30 1.77 -7.61
C ASP A 158 11.50 2.73 -6.72
N TYR A 159 10.17 2.63 -6.76
CA TYR A 159 9.29 3.37 -5.87
C TYR A 159 9.48 2.95 -4.39
N TYR A 160 9.54 1.65 -4.10
CA TYR A 160 9.84 1.16 -2.75
C TYR A 160 11.25 1.55 -2.29
N GLU A 161 12.26 1.47 -3.15
CA GLU A 161 13.63 1.89 -2.83
C GLU A 161 13.69 3.37 -2.46
N ARG A 162 12.96 4.22 -3.19
CA ARG A 162 12.81 5.64 -2.84
C ARG A 162 12.15 5.83 -1.48
N LEU A 163 11.12 5.04 -1.16
CA LEU A 163 10.46 5.10 0.16
C LEU A 163 11.40 4.64 1.29
N ILE A 164 12.22 3.61 1.07
CA ILE A 164 13.19 3.11 2.04
C ILE A 164 14.19 4.20 2.41
N VAL A 165 14.71 4.93 1.43
CA VAL A 165 15.65 6.04 1.65
C VAL A 165 14.96 7.22 2.34
N GLN A 166 13.72 7.54 1.96
CA GLN A 166 12.95 8.65 2.56
C GLN A 166 12.49 8.36 3.99
N TYR A 167 12.28 7.09 4.32
CA TYR A 167 11.72 6.66 5.58
C TYR A 167 12.56 5.55 6.25
N PRO A 168 13.80 5.85 6.67
CA PRO A 168 14.64 4.91 7.40
C PRO A 168 14.00 4.47 8.72
N VAL A 169 14.48 3.36 9.28
CA VAL A 169 14.05 2.90 10.60
C VAL A 169 14.45 3.93 11.66
N HIS A 170 13.46 4.54 12.31
CA HIS A 170 13.71 5.50 13.39
C HIS A 170 12.76 5.24 14.56
N HIS A 171 13.33 5.03 15.74
CA HIS A 171 12.61 4.71 16.97
C HIS A 171 11.58 5.76 17.45
N GLN A 172 11.70 7.04 17.07
CA GLN A 172 10.76 8.10 17.47
C GLN A 172 9.56 8.22 16.52
N ARG A 173 9.70 7.72 15.29
CA ARG A 173 8.63 7.82 14.30
C ARG A 173 7.67 6.66 14.47
N LYS A 174 6.40 6.98 14.65
CA LYS A 174 5.31 6.01 14.58
C LYS A 174 4.84 5.90 13.14
N GLY A 175 4.66 4.68 12.64
CA GLY A 175 4.16 4.39 11.29
C GLY A 175 5.09 3.50 10.47
N PRO A 176 4.71 3.20 9.22
CA PRO A 176 5.52 2.37 8.33
C PRO A 176 6.92 2.95 8.14
N SER A 177 7.92 2.07 8.25
CA SER A 177 9.33 2.41 8.06
C SER A 177 9.95 1.49 7.02
N ALA A 178 11.25 1.67 6.75
CA ALA A 178 12.02 0.82 5.84
C ALA A 178 11.74 -0.68 6.02
N THR A 179 11.51 -1.18 7.23
CA THR A 179 11.13 -2.59 7.47
C THR A 179 9.90 -3.03 6.67
N ASN A 180 8.84 -2.21 6.68
CA ASN A 180 7.58 -2.50 6.01
C ASN A 180 7.74 -2.39 4.48
N PHE A 181 8.52 -1.41 4.03
CA PHE A 181 8.78 -1.22 2.61
C PHE A 181 9.65 -2.33 2.03
N TYR A 182 10.65 -2.81 2.78
CA TYR A 182 11.44 -3.97 2.38
C TYR A 182 10.56 -5.22 2.28
N ALA A 183 9.74 -5.51 3.29
CA ALA A 183 8.86 -6.68 3.25
C ALA A 183 7.93 -6.67 2.03
N ALA A 184 7.31 -5.52 1.73
CA ALA A 184 6.46 -5.35 0.56
C ALA A 184 7.23 -5.46 -0.77
N MET A 185 8.42 -4.85 -0.86
CA MET A 185 9.26 -4.90 -2.05
C MET A 185 9.74 -6.33 -2.35
N PHE A 186 10.19 -7.09 -1.35
CA PHE A 186 10.59 -8.47 -1.54
C PHE A 186 9.40 -9.37 -1.88
N SER A 187 8.23 -9.15 -1.26
CA SER A 187 7.01 -9.87 -1.62
C SER A 187 6.63 -9.64 -3.09
N LEU A 188 6.74 -8.39 -3.56
CA LEU A 188 6.50 -8.05 -4.96
C LEU A 188 7.53 -8.71 -5.90
N TRP A 189 8.80 -8.74 -5.52
CA TRP A 189 9.86 -9.33 -6.33
C TRP A 189 9.73 -10.85 -6.42
N ILE A 190 9.41 -11.52 -5.30
CA ILE A 190 9.10 -12.95 -5.29
C ILE A 190 7.91 -13.24 -6.21
N TYR A 191 6.83 -12.45 -6.09
CA TYR A 191 5.66 -12.60 -6.94
C TYR A 191 6.00 -12.45 -8.43
N GLU A 192 6.81 -11.46 -8.80
CA GLU A 192 7.26 -11.25 -10.17
C GLU A 192 8.03 -12.47 -10.72
N ALA A 193 8.93 -13.03 -9.91
CA ALA A 193 9.70 -14.22 -10.28
C ALA A 193 8.79 -15.45 -10.44
N SER A 194 7.85 -15.68 -9.51
CA SER A 194 6.90 -16.79 -9.58
C SER A 194 5.93 -16.69 -10.76
N GLN A 195 5.47 -15.47 -11.09
CA GLN A 195 4.56 -15.27 -12.22
C GLN A 195 5.20 -15.65 -13.57
N ARG A 196 6.49 -15.37 -13.75
CA ARG A 196 7.22 -15.76 -14.96
C ARG A 196 7.30 -17.28 -15.12
N CYS A 197 7.49 -18.00 -14.02
CA CYS A 197 7.56 -19.46 -14.04
C CYS A 197 6.20 -20.09 -14.37
N ASN A 198 5.12 -19.66 -13.70
CA ASN A 198 3.76 -20.15 -13.98
C ASN A 198 3.36 -19.98 -15.45
N PHE A 199 3.80 -18.89 -16.09
CA PHE A 199 3.52 -18.65 -17.50
C PHE A 199 4.28 -19.61 -18.43
N ALA A 200 5.53 -19.94 -18.09
CA ALA A 200 6.33 -20.90 -18.84
C ALA A 200 5.73 -22.32 -18.76
N ASP A 201 5.22 -22.72 -17.58
CA ASP A 201 4.58 -24.02 -17.38
C ASP A 201 3.27 -24.17 -18.18
N ALA A 202 2.44 -23.13 -18.21
CA ALA A 202 1.14 -23.15 -18.90
C ALA A 202 1.24 -23.34 -20.42
N HIS A 203 2.39 -23.06 -21.03
CA HIS A 203 2.61 -23.14 -22.47
C HIS A 203 3.40 -24.40 -22.91
N SER A 204 3.59 -25.38 -22.01
CA SER A 204 4.37 -26.60 -22.30
C SER A 204 3.50 -27.80 -22.74
N SER A 205 3.69 -28.32 -23.95
CA SER A 205 3.04 -29.56 -24.43
C SER A 205 3.89 -30.43 -25.40
N SER A 206 5.18 -30.17 -25.57
CA SER A 206 6.09 -30.79 -26.55
C SER A 206 7.49 -31.07 -25.97
N GLU A 207 8.32 -31.89 -26.65
CA GLU A 207 9.68 -32.24 -26.19
C GLU A 207 10.63 -31.03 -26.13
N ASP A 208 10.45 -30.05 -27.03
CA ASP A 208 11.12 -28.72 -26.96
C ASP A 208 10.79 -27.97 -25.65
N ASP A 209 9.66 -28.30 -25.02
CA ASP A 209 9.27 -27.67 -23.77
C ASP A 209 10.02 -28.22 -22.56
N SER A 210 10.69 -29.38 -22.67
CA SER A 210 11.58 -29.85 -21.60
C SER A 210 12.81 -28.95 -21.45
N GLU A 211 13.40 -28.52 -22.57
CA GLU A 211 14.54 -27.59 -22.56
C GLU A 211 14.10 -26.20 -22.12
N ARG A 212 12.93 -25.72 -22.59
CA ARG A 212 12.35 -24.44 -22.14
C ARG A 212 12.02 -24.45 -20.65
N LEU A 213 11.47 -25.55 -20.13
CA LEU A 213 11.19 -25.72 -18.71
C LEU A 213 12.48 -25.72 -17.89
N ARG A 214 13.54 -26.37 -18.36
CA ARG A 214 14.86 -26.31 -17.71
C ARG A 214 15.41 -24.90 -17.70
N ALA A 215 15.36 -24.19 -18.82
CA ALA A 215 15.81 -22.80 -18.90
C ALA A 215 14.97 -21.85 -18.00
N ALA A 216 13.66 -22.07 -17.92
CA ALA A 216 12.77 -21.33 -17.03
C ALA A 216 13.12 -21.57 -15.55
N LYS A 217 13.33 -22.83 -15.16
CA LYS A 217 13.78 -23.19 -13.80
C LYS A 217 15.15 -22.63 -13.47
N GLU A 218 16.10 -22.66 -14.40
CA GLU A 218 17.43 -22.09 -14.20
C GLU A 218 17.36 -20.57 -13.99
N ARG A 219 16.52 -19.88 -14.76
CA ARG A 219 16.27 -18.45 -14.60
C ARG A 219 15.59 -18.14 -13.26
N GLU A 220 14.57 -18.91 -12.88
CA GLU A 220 13.88 -18.77 -11.59
C GLU A 220 14.85 -18.96 -10.42
N LEU A 221 15.72 -19.96 -10.51
CA LEU A 221 16.77 -20.22 -9.54
C LEU A 221 17.74 -19.03 -9.46
N GLY A 222 18.11 -18.46 -10.61
CA GLY A 222 18.86 -17.20 -10.69
C GLY A 222 18.19 -16.06 -9.92
N ASP A 223 16.91 -15.81 -10.17
CA ASP A 223 16.12 -14.76 -9.51
C ASP A 223 16.05 -15.00 -7.99
N ALA A 224 15.76 -16.24 -7.56
CA ALA A 224 15.71 -16.61 -6.15
C ALA A 224 17.05 -16.38 -5.44
N ARG A 225 18.18 -16.67 -6.10
CA ARG A 225 19.52 -16.41 -5.55
C ARG A 225 19.78 -14.91 -5.38
N VAL A 226 19.39 -14.10 -6.36
CA VAL A 226 19.55 -12.64 -6.28
C VAL A 226 18.71 -12.07 -5.14
N ILE A 227 17.45 -12.51 -5.01
CA ILE A 227 16.56 -12.13 -3.91
C ILE A 227 17.18 -12.54 -2.56
N ALA A 228 17.67 -13.78 -2.45
CA ALA A 228 18.29 -14.29 -1.23
C ALA A 228 19.53 -13.48 -0.83
N SER A 229 20.43 -13.19 -1.77
CA SER A 229 21.62 -12.37 -1.53
C SER A 229 21.24 -10.99 -1.05
N ARG A 230 20.25 -10.35 -1.70
CA ARG A 230 19.81 -9.01 -1.31
C ARG A 230 19.13 -8.99 0.05
N LEU A 231 18.35 -10.02 0.40
CA LEU A 231 17.80 -10.19 1.75
C LEU A 231 18.91 -10.39 2.79
N ASP A 232 19.93 -11.18 2.48
CA ASP A 232 21.07 -11.41 3.37
C ASP A 232 21.82 -10.08 3.64
N ASP A 233 22.03 -9.23 2.63
CA ASP A 233 22.61 -7.89 2.79
C ASP A 233 21.76 -6.99 3.73
N VAL A 234 20.44 -7.02 3.54
CA VAL A 234 19.50 -6.19 4.32
C VAL A 234 19.40 -6.66 5.76
N ILE A 235 19.29 -7.97 5.99
CA ILE A 235 19.17 -8.58 7.33
C ILE A 235 20.53 -8.59 8.05
N GLY A 236 21.65 -8.48 7.33
CA GLY A 236 22.98 -8.35 7.92
C GLY A 236 23.20 -7.02 8.67
N ALA A 237 22.40 -5.99 8.40
CA ALA A 237 22.52 -4.68 9.02
C ALA A 237 21.52 -4.49 10.20
N PRO A 238 22.00 -4.17 11.42
CA PRO A 238 21.11 -3.74 12.50
C PRO A 238 20.35 -2.45 12.14
N PRO A 239 19.05 -2.31 12.50
CA PRO A 239 18.21 -3.19 13.33
C PRO A 239 17.35 -4.20 12.53
N LEU A 240 17.62 -4.39 11.23
CA LEU A 240 16.80 -5.25 10.36
C LEU A 240 17.03 -6.74 10.61
N ASP A 241 18.17 -7.08 11.21
CA ASP A 241 18.58 -8.41 11.67
C ASP A 241 17.58 -9.11 12.60
N LYS A 242 16.76 -8.31 13.30
CA LYS A 242 15.75 -8.76 14.27
C LYS A 242 14.33 -8.66 13.74
N ASN A 243 14.13 -8.17 12.51
CA ASN A 243 12.79 -8.01 11.99
C ASN A 243 12.18 -9.39 11.68
N PRO A 244 11.08 -9.79 12.35
CA PRO A 244 10.53 -11.12 12.19
C PRO A 244 9.97 -11.37 10.78
N GLU A 245 9.39 -10.36 10.14
CA GLU A 245 8.81 -10.48 8.81
C GLU A 245 9.89 -10.72 7.74
N LEU A 246 10.99 -9.97 7.79
CA LEU A 246 12.12 -10.17 6.87
C LEU A 246 12.81 -11.52 7.07
N LEU A 247 12.95 -11.96 8.33
CA LEU A 247 13.49 -13.29 8.65
C LEU A 247 12.62 -14.41 8.08
N GLN A 248 11.29 -14.28 8.18
CA GLN A 248 10.36 -15.25 7.61
C GLN A 248 10.40 -15.26 6.08
N ILE A 249 10.40 -14.09 5.43
CA ILE A 249 10.56 -13.99 3.97
C ILE A 249 11.86 -14.68 3.54
N ARG A 250 12.97 -14.44 4.25
CA ARG A 250 14.26 -15.07 3.93
C ARG A 250 14.26 -16.58 4.14
N ALA A 251 13.54 -17.08 5.16
CA ALA A 251 13.35 -18.51 5.38
C ALA A 251 12.56 -19.15 4.24
N MET A 252 11.48 -18.51 3.78
CA MET A 252 10.69 -18.99 2.64
C MET A 252 11.49 -19.01 1.34
N VAL A 253 12.32 -17.99 1.10
CA VAL A 253 13.24 -17.99 -0.05
C VAL A 253 14.30 -19.09 0.08
N ALA A 254 14.73 -19.45 1.29
CA ALA A 254 15.63 -20.60 1.48
C ALA A 254 14.96 -21.91 1.07
N LEU A 255 13.72 -22.15 1.54
CA LEU A 255 12.95 -23.33 1.14
C LEU A 255 12.73 -23.37 -0.37
N TRP A 256 12.37 -22.25 -0.98
CA TRP A 256 12.20 -22.12 -2.44
C TRP A 256 13.49 -22.46 -3.21
N LEU A 257 14.65 -22.00 -2.74
CA LEU A 257 15.93 -22.41 -3.33
C LEU A 257 16.18 -23.91 -3.20
N GLY A 258 15.89 -24.48 -2.03
CA GLY A 258 16.02 -25.92 -1.79
C GLY A 258 15.13 -26.76 -2.71
N THR A 259 13.89 -26.34 -2.93
CA THR A 259 12.96 -27.04 -3.84
C THR A 259 13.39 -26.93 -5.30
N LEU A 260 13.94 -25.79 -5.72
CA LEU A 260 14.45 -25.61 -7.09
C LEU A 260 15.75 -26.40 -7.35
N GLN A 261 16.61 -26.56 -6.34
CA GLN A 261 17.87 -27.29 -6.47
C GLN A 261 17.69 -28.81 -6.34
N GLY A 262 16.79 -29.27 -5.47
CA GLY A 262 16.54 -30.68 -5.19
C GLY A 262 17.70 -31.40 -4.48
N GLY A 263 17.45 -32.66 -4.11
CA GLY A 263 18.47 -33.53 -3.48
C GLY A 263 18.96 -33.02 -2.12
N GLU A 264 20.26 -33.16 -1.85
CA GLU A 264 20.90 -32.75 -0.59
C GLU A 264 20.76 -31.23 -0.30
N ALA A 265 20.57 -30.41 -1.34
CA ALA A 265 20.36 -28.98 -1.16
C ALA A 265 19.06 -28.67 -0.39
N GLN A 266 18.05 -29.55 -0.48
CA GLN A 266 16.77 -29.38 0.20
C GLN A 266 16.93 -29.48 1.73
N GLU A 267 17.75 -30.40 2.23
CA GLU A 267 18.03 -30.55 3.66
C GLU A 267 18.76 -29.31 4.21
N THR A 268 19.79 -28.84 3.49
CA THR A 268 20.51 -27.61 3.89
C THR A 268 19.61 -26.37 3.88
N ALA A 269 18.67 -26.29 2.94
CA ALA A 269 17.70 -25.23 2.86
C ALA A 269 16.70 -25.27 4.03
N PHE A 270 16.26 -26.47 4.41
CA PHE A 270 15.36 -26.69 5.54
C PHE A 270 16.00 -26.25 6.86
N GLU A 271 17.24 -26.70 7.15
CA GLU A 271 17.98 -26.29 8.34
C GLU A 271 18.19 -24.77 8.40
N ARG A 272 18.55 -24.16 7.26
CA ARG A 272 18.68 -22.71 7.17
C ARG A 272 17.35 -21.99 7.43
N ALA A 273 16.24 -22.50 6.88
CA ALA A 273 14.92 -21.95 7.11
C ALA A 273 14.51 -22.07 8.59
N LYS A 274 14.67 -23.26 9.20
CA LYS A 274 14.37 -23.52 10.62
C LYS A 274 15.10 -22.53 11.53
N GLY A 275 16.40 -22.32 11.32
CA GLY A 275 17.19 -21.34 12.09
C GLY A 275 16.67 -19.90 11.98
N LEU A 276 16.24 -19.47 10.79
CA LEU A 276 15.67 -18.13 10.57
C LEU A 276 14.29 -17.97 11.21
N LEU A 277 13.45 -19.00 11.15
CA LEU A 277 12.12 -19.02 11.75
C LEU A 277 12.18 -18.99 13.27
N LEU A 278 13.10 -19.76 13.87
CA LEU A 278 13.39 -19.71 15.30
C LEU A 278 13.82 -18.31 15.74
N ARG A 279 14.70 -17.66 14.97
CA ARG A 279 15.08 -16.25 15.22
C ARG A 279 13.90 -15.29 15.10
N SER A 280 13.02 -15.48 14.11
CA SER A 280 11.81 -14.68 13.97
C SER A 280 10.91 -14.80 15.21
N ARG A 281 10.67 -16.04 15.66
CA ARG A 281 9.86 -16.33 16.86
C ARG A 281 10.47 -15.72 18.12
N ALA A 282 11.79 -15.83 18.28
CA ALA A 282 12.52 -15.21 19.40
C ALA A 282 12.40 -13.68 19.43
N ASN A 283 12.25 -13.05 18.26
CA ASN A 283 12.02 -11.60 18.12
C ASN A 283 10.54 -11.19 18.18
N GLY A 284 9.65 -12.09 18.62
CA GLY A 284 8.21 -11.82 18.79
C GLY A 284 7.39 -11.91 17.51
N GLY A 285 7.92 -12.52 16.45
CA GLY A 285 7.19 -12.82 15.22
C GLY A 285 6.18 -13.94 15.41
N VAL A 286 4.98 -13.76 14.87
CA VAL A 286 4.04 -14.87 14.63
C VAL A 286 4.44 -15.52 13.31
N LEU A 287 4.62 -16.84 13.32
CA LEU A 287 4.97 -17.60 12.13
C LEU A 287 3.79 -17.64 11.15
N TRP A 288 4.08 -17.78 9.86
CA TRP A 288 3.04 -17.97 8.86
C TRP A 288 2.41 -19.36 9.01
N GLU A 289 1.11 -19.43 8.72
CA GLU A 289 0.37 -20.69 8.73
C GLU A 289 1.04 -21.70 7.79
N GLY A 290 1.20 -22.93 8.26
CA GLY A 290 1.89 -23.98 7.50
C GLY A 290 3.41 -23.94 7.59
N VAL A 291 4.03 -22.99 8.29
CA VAL A 291 5.48 -22.98 8.56
C VAL A 291 5.79 -23.40 10.01
N GLU A 292 4.77 -23.52 10.85
CA GLU A 292 4.89 -23.89 12.26
C GLU A 292 5.49 -25.29 12.43
N HIS A 293 5.06 -26.26 11.62
CA HIS A 293 5.56 -27.64 11.67
C HIS A 293 7.09 -27.74 11.45
N ILE A 294 7.66 -26.86 10.63
CA ILE A 294 9.12 -26.80 10.36
C ILE A 294 9.92 -26.51 11.63
N VAL A 295 9.32 -25.80 12.58
CA VAL A 295 9.96 -25.41 13.84
C VAL A 295 9.64 -26.39 14.97
N GLU A 296 8.50 -27.07 14.89
CA GLU A 296 7.96 -27.92 15.96
C GLU A 296 8.35 -29.40 15.85
N GLU A 297 8.71 -29.87 14.66
CA GLU A 297 9.17 -31.25 14.48
C GLU A 297 10.70 -31.34 14.70
N ASP A 298 11.08 -32.16 15.68
CA ASP A 298 12.47 -32.56 15.98
C ASP A 298 12.95 -33.74 15.11
N ASP A 299 12.07 -34.36 14.31
CA ASP A 299 12.38 -35.57 13.53
C ASP A 299 12.06 -35.39 12.04
N TRP A 300 13.09 -35.28 11.21
CA TRP A 300 13.10 -35.63 9.78
C TRP A 300 14.39 -36.40 9.46
#